data_AF-A0A095YTU9-F1
#
_entry.id   AF-A0A095YTU9-F1
#
_cell.length_a   1.000
_cell.length_b   1.000
_cell.length_c   1.000
_cell.angle_alpha   90.00
_cell.angle_beta   90.00
_cell.angle_gamma   90.00
#
_symmetry.space_group_name_H-M   'P 1'
#
loop_
_entity.id
_entity.type
_entity.pdbx_description
1 polymer ?
#
loop_
_entity_poly.entity_id
_entity_poly.type
_entity_poly.pdbx_seq_one_letter_code
_entity_poly.pdbx_strand_id
1 'polypeptide(L)'
;MPKRFSPEFKQQAVSYALANSDQSIAALANHLGIGESTLDRWIRQQQGGTSKRPLSPEQERIRQLEKENLELKQANEILKKAHVYFVKNPSR
;
A
#
# COMPACT_ATOMS: atom_id res chain seq x y z
N MET A 1 22.62 -3.99 10.44
CA MET A 1 21.31 -4.68 10.53
C MET A 1 20.24 -3.66 10.87
N PRO A 2 19.06 -3.64 10.22
CA PRO A 2 18.00 -2.72 10.59
C PRO A 2 17.51 -3.06 12.01
N LYS A 3 17.56 -2.08 12.93
CA LYS A 3 16.95 -2.24 14.26
C LYS A 3 15.45 -2.45 14.07
N ARG A 4 14.97 -3.65 14.43
CA ARG A 4 13.54 -3.97 14.43
C ARG A 4 12.97 -3.51 15.77
N PHE A 5 12.06 -2.54 15.72
CA PHE A 5 11.31 -2.10 16.89
C PHE A 5 9.97 -2.84 16.93
N SER A 6 9.50 -3.17 18.13
CA SER A 6 8.19 -3.79 18.30
C SER A 6 7.07 -2.78 17.95
N PRO A 7 5.90 -3.27 17.49
CA PRO A 7 4.77 -2.39 17.18
C PRO A 7 4.28 -1.60 18.40
N GLU A 8 4.34 -2.20 19.59
CA GLU A 8 3.96 -1.56 20.85
C GLU A 8 4.91 -0.40 21.19
N PHE A 9 6.22 -0.61 21.03
CA PHE A 9 7.22 0.43 21.25
C PHE A 9 7.03 1.61 20.29
N LYS A 10 6.73 1.32 19.01
CA LYS A 10 6.43 2.35 18.02
C LYS A 10 5.21 3.18 18.41
N GLN A 11 4.14 2.55 18.90
CA GLN A 11 2.94 3.26 19.36
C GLN A 11 3.24 4.14 20.58
N GLN A 12 3.95 3.59 21.57
CA GLN A 12 4.36 4.36 22.76
C GLN A 12 5.24 5.56 22.41
N ALA A 13 6.22 5.38 21.53
CA ALA A 13 7.11 6.45 21.07
C ALA A 13 6.33 7.59 20.38
N VAL A 14 5.36 7.25 19.51
CA VAL A 14 4.52 8.24 18.83
C VAL A 14 3.58 8.93 19.83
N SER A 15 2.91 8.20 20.71
CA SER A 15 2.03 8.79 21.74
C SER A 15 2.79 9.72 22.67
N TYR A 16 4.01 9.34 23.08
CA TYR A 16 4.88 10.19 23.88
C TYR A 16 5.27 11.47 23.14
N ALA A 17 5.63 11.37 21.86
CA ALA A 17 5.96 12.55 21.06
C ALA A 17 4.76 13.48 20.83
N LEU A 18 3.55 12.94 20.67
CA LEU A 18 2.33 13.74 20.54
C LEU A 18 1.93 14.41 21.85
N ALA A 19 2.20 13.77 22.99
CA ALA A 19 1.94 14.34 24.32
C ALA A 19 2.93 15.46 24.71
N ASN A 20 4.14 15.44 24.17
CA ASN A 20 5.21 16.41 24.44
C ASN A 20 5.52 17.25 23.19
N SER A 21 4.49 17.87 22.60
CA SER A 21 4.61 18.69 21.38
C SER A 21 5.35 20.01 21.59
N ASP A 22 5.65 20.37 22.83
CA ASP A 22 6.48 21.48 23.27
C ASP A 22 7.99 21.20 23.07
N GLN A 23 8.37 19.93 22.96
CA GLN A 23 9.77 19.52 22.77
C GLN A 23 10.08 19.24 21.30
N SER A 24 11.35 19.41 20.91
CA SER A 24 11.79 19.09 19.56
C SER A 24 11.81 17.57 19.33
N ILE A 25 11.46 17.14 18.10
CA ILE A 25 11.49 15.72 17.71
C ILE A 25 12.89 15.13 17.93
N ALA A 26 13.95 15.91 17.70
CA ALA A 26 15.34 15.51 17.99
C ALA A 26 15.58 15.19 19.47
N ALA A 27 15.07 16.01 20.39
CA ALA A 27 15.22 15.77 21.83
C ALA A 27 14.45 14.51 22.27
N LEU A 28 13.21 14.35 21.79
CA LEU A 28 12.37 13.19 22.07
C LEU A 28 12.98 11.89 21.51
N ALA A 29 13.54 11.96 20.29
CA ALA A 29 14.22 10.82 19.67
C ALA A 29 15.48 10.41 20.44
N ASN A 30 16.27 11.38 20.91
CA ASN A 30 17.43 11.13 21.77
C ASN A 30 17.03 10.48 23.10
N HIS A 31 15.95 10.96 23.75
CA HIS A 31 15.41 10.36 24.97
C HIS A 31 14.96 8.90 24.77
N LEU A 32 14.36 8.59 23.63
CA LEU A 32 13.89 7.25 23.28
C LEU A 32 15.02 6.36 22.70
N GLY A 33 16.22 6.89 22.50
CA GLY A 33 17.34 6.17 21.89
C GLY A 33 17.11 5.76 20.43
N ILE A 34 16.24 6.50 19.72
CA ILE A 34 15.92 6.27 18.31
C ILE A 34 16.42 7.42 17.43
N GLY A 35 16.59 7.16 16.14
CA GLY A 35 16.95 8.23 15.21
C GLY A 35 15.77 9.18 14.99
N GLU A 36 16.04 10.49 14.95
CA GLU A 36 15.04 11.54 14.71
C GLU A 36 14.17 11.27 13.47
N SER A 37 14.81 10.92 12.35
CA SER A 37 14.12 10.57 11.10
C SER A 37 13.20 9.36 11.23
N THR A 38 13.45 8.48 12.20
CA THR A 38 12.61 7.31 12.48
C THR A 38 11.35 7.72 13.23
N LEU A 39 11.49 8.57 14.25
CA LEU A 39 10.38 9.10 15.02
C LEU A 39 9.47 9.99 14.17
N ASP A 40 10.05 10.91 13.38
CA ASP A 40 9.30 11.76 12.44
C ASP A 40 8.49 10.92 11.45
N ARG A 41 9.11 9.88 10.86
CA ARG A 41 8.41 8.95 9.96
C ARG A 41 7.24 8.24 10.65
N TRP A 42 7.40 7.81 11.90
CA TRP A 42 6.33 7.13 12.63
C TRP A 42 5.18 8.07 12.97
N ILE A 43 5.46 9.30 13.38
CA ILE A 43 4.45 10.33 13.65
C ILE A 43 3.65 10.62 12.37
N ARG A 44 4.33 10.87 11.25
CA ARG A 44 3.69 11.10 9.94
C ARG A 44 2.81 9.92 9.53
N GLN A 45 3.29 8.70 9.74
CA GLN A 45 2.53 7.49 9.40
C GLN A 45 1.28 7.28 10.27
N GLN A 46 1.30 7.76 11.52
CA GLN A 46 0.16 7.70 12.44
C GLN A 46 -0.88 8.78 12.12
N GLN A 47 -0.45 9.98 11.74
CA GLN A 47 -1.33 11.10 11.33
C GLN A 47 -1.95 10.91 9.92
N GLY A 48 -1.99 9.69 9.38
CA GLY A 48 -2.57 9.40 8.08
C GLY A 48 -1.61 9.55 6.88
N GLY A 49 -0.35 9.91 7.13
CA GLY A 49 0.74 9.82 6.16
C GLY A 49 1.17 8.38 5.93
N THR A 50 0.23 7.51 5.56
CA THR A 50 0.62 6.23 4.99
C THR A 50 1.49 6.54 3.79
N SER A 51 2.74 6.07 3.76
CA SER A 51 3.49 5.99 2.49
C SER A 51 2.88 4.94 1.55
N LYS A 52 1.56 4.73 1.56
CA LYS A 52 0.86 4.53 0.32
C LYS A 52 0.82 5.92 -0.28
N ARG A 53 1.78 6.24 -1.15
CA ARG A 53 1.53 7.33 -2.11
C ARG A 53 0.10 7.11 -2.60
N PRO A 54 -0.83 8.05 -2.44
CA PRO A 54 -2.11 7.93 -3.12
C PRO A 54 -1.75 7.62 -4.57
N LEU A 55 -2.27 6.52 -5.11
CA LEU A 55 -2.07 6.18 -6.51
C LEU A 55 -2.38 7.46 -7.26
N SER A 56 -1.42 7.95 -8.07
CA SER A 56 -1.73 9.06 -8.98
C SER A 56 -3.02 8.68 -9.72
N PRO A 57 -3.92 9.61 -10.06
CA PRO A 57 -5.10 9.29 -10.86
C PRO A 57 -4.78 8.44 -12.09
N GLU A 58 -3.56 8.59 -12.63
CA GLU A 58 -2.99 7.76 -13.68
C GLU A 58 -2.75 6.30 -13.27
N GLN A 59 -2.21 6.04 -12.08
CA GLN A 59 -1.98 4.68 -11.58
C GLN A 59 -3.28 3.96 -11.20
N GLU A 60 -4.27 4.70 -10.69
CA GLU A 60 -5.62 4.16 -10.45
C GLU A 60 -6.28 3.75 -11.78
N ARG A 61 -6.14 4.60 -12.81
CA ARG A 61 -6.62 4.32 -14.17
C ARG A 61 -5.92 3.11 -14.79
N ILE A 62 -4.60 2.99 -14.64
CA ILE A 62 -3.84 1.81 -15.11
C ILE A 62 -4.40 0.54 -14.45
N ARG A 63 -4.61 0.55 -13.13
CA ARG A 63 -5.13 -0.61 -12.41
C ARG A 63 -6.55 -1.00 -12.86
N GLN A 64 -7.41 -0.02 -13.09
CA GLN A 64 -8.76 -0.25 -13.62
C GLN A 64 -8.69 -0.86 -15.04
N LEU A 65 -7.86 -0.29 -15.92
CA LEU A 65 -7.65 -0.79 -17.27
C LEU A 65 -7.05 -2.21 -17.29
N GLU A 66 -6.10 -2.52 -16.41
CA GLU A 66 -5.54 -3.86 -16.30
C GLU A 66 -6.59 -4.90 -15.89
N LYS A 67 -7.48 -4.53 -14.97
CA LYS A 67 -8.58 -5.39 -14.54
C LYS A 67 -9.57 -5.63 -15.69
N GLU A 68 -9.97 -4.58 -16.38
CA GLU A 68 -10.89 -4.67 -17.53
C GLU A 68 -10.27 -5.49 -18.68
N ASN A 69 -8.98 -5.30 -18.95
CA ASN A 69 -8.28 -6.08 -19.97
C ASN A 69 -8.23 -7.58 -19.64
N LEU A 70 -8.07 -7.92 -18.36
CA LEU A 70 -8.09 -9.31 -17.90
C LEU A 70 -9.48 -9.94 -18.10
N GLU A 71 -10.54 -9.24 -17.72
CA GLU A 71 -11.93 -9.68 -17.91
C GLU A 71 -12.26 -9.86 -19.40
N LEU A 72 -11.87 -8.92 -20.25
CA LEU A 72 -12.06 -9.00 -21.70
C LEU A 72 -11.28 -10.16 -22.33
N LYS A 73 -10.06 -10.44 -21.87
CA LYS A 73 -9.28 -11.60 -22.32
C LYS A 73 -9.96 -12.91 -21.95
N GLN A 74 -10.47 -13.02 -20.73
CA GLN A 74 -11.20 -14.21 -20.30
C GLN A 74 -12.47 -14.43 -21.13
N ALA A 75 -13.25 -13.38 -21.37
CA ALA A 75 -14.44 -13.45 -22.22
C ALA A 75 -14.09 -13.87 -23.66
N ASN A 76 -13.02 -13.30 -24.24
CA ASN A 76 -12.54 -13.69 -25.57
C ASN A 76 -12.11 -15.16 -25.62
N GLU A 77 -11.43 -15.67 -24.59
CA GLU A 77 -11.02 -17.07 -24.55
C GLU A 77 -12.22 -18.02 -24.46
N ILE A 78 -13.28 -17.65 -23.73
CA ILE A 78 -14.53 -18.41 -23.70
C ILE A 78 -15.18 -18.41 -25.09
N LEU A 79 -15.29 -17.24 -25.73
CA LEU A 79 -15.86 -17.11 -27.08
C LEU A 79 -15.07 -17.90 -28.13
N LYS A 80 -13.74 -17.86 -28.09
CA LYS A 80 -12.89 -18.66 -28.98
C LYS A 80 -13.11 -20.15 -28.76
N LYS A 81 -13.18 -20.62 -27.50
CA LYS A 81 -13.45 -22.02 -27.18
C LYS A 81 -14.83 -22.46 -27.68
N ALA A 82 -15.85 -21.62 -27.50
CA ALA A 82 -17.18 -21.87 -28.03
C ALA A 82 -17.17 -21.93 -29.57
N HIS A 83 -16.52 -20.96 -30.23
CA HIS A 83 -16.39 -20.96 -31.69
C HIS A 83 -15.70 -22.24 -32.21
N VAL A 84 -14.59 -22.65 -31.59
CA VAL A 84 -13.91 -23.90 -31.94
C VAL A 84 -14.82 -25.11 -31.74
N TYR A 85 -15.62 -25.15 -30.67
CA TYR A 85 -16.58 -26.22 -30.43
C TYR A 85 -17.66 -26.29 -31.53
N PHE A 86 -18.24 -25.14 -31.91
CA PHE A 86 -19.26 -25.07 -32.97
C PHE A 86 -18.71 -25.41 -34.36
N VAL A 87 -17.48 -25.00 -34.67
CA VAL A 87 -16.82 -25.33 -35.95
C VAL A 87 -16.46 -26.82 -36.03
N LYS A 88 -16.09 -27.44 -34.89
CA LYS A 88 -15.74 -28.88 -34.83
C LYS A 88 -16.95 -29.80 -34.76
N ASN A 89 -18.09 -29.30 -34.26
CA ASN A 89 -19.37 -30.02 -34.25
C ASN A 89 -20.41 -29.22 -35.04
N PRO A 90 -20.25 -29.05 -36.36
CA PRO A 90 -21.32 -28.51 -37.16
C PRO A 90 -22.50 -29.47 -37.01
N SER A 91 -23.66 -28.94 -36.58
CA SER A 91 -24.88 -29.71 -36.36
C SER A 91 -25.08 -30.78 -37.43
N ARG A 92 -25.35 -32.02 -37.01
CA ARG A 92 -25.92 -33.06 -37.88
C ARG A 92 -27.26 -32.59 -38.45
#